data_AF-A0A847Y5X5-F1
#
_entry.id   AF-A0A847Y5X5-F1
#
_cell.length_a   1.000
_cell.length_b   1.000
_cell.length_c   1.000
_cell.angle_alpha   90.00
_cell.angle_beta   90.00
_cell.angle_gamma   90.00
#
_symmetry.space_group_name_H-M   'P 1'
#
loop_
_entity.id
_entity.type
_entity.pdbx_description
1 polymer ?
#
loop_
_entity_poly.entity_id
_entity_poly.type
_entity_poly.pdbx_seq_one_letter_code
_entity_poly.pdbx_strand_id
1 'polypeptide(L)'
;MKKTIILIIICILLVAFGLRIRNDWNRYRLLKQEAAELSLKNKTLTEEQEKLERLKESGSRQEVLEEEVRVMLGFKKEGEHVVLVLPINEKNPNLNTTTSETQTNHLESLIAQISKFWYNLKALFLHH
;
A
#
# COMPACT_ATOMS: atom_id res chain seq x y z
N MET A 1 51.28 -34.37 -41.35
CA MET A 1 50.39 -35.00 -40.34
C MET A 1 50.20 -34.14 -39.08
N LYS A 2 51.25 -33.62 -38.42
CA LYS A 2 51.08 -32.77 -37.22
C LYS A 2 50.29 -31.47 -37.48
N LYS A 3 50.54 -30.80 -38.62
CA LYS A 3 49.86 -29.55 -39.02
C LYS A 3 48.35 -29.74 -39.30
N THR A 4 47.96 -30.87 -39.86
CA THR A 4 46.54 -31.17 -40.17
C THR A 4 45.73 -31.45 -38.90
N ILE A 5 46.33 -32.09 -37.89
CA ILE A 5 45.68 -32.32 -36.58
C ILE A 5 45.42 -30.99 -35.87
N ILE A 6 46.39 -30.07 -35.88
CA ILE A 6 46.24 -28.73 -35.27
C ILE A 6 45.10 -27.96 -35.95
N LEU A 7 44.98 -28.06 -37.28
CA LEU A 7 43.93 -27.39 -38.04
C LEU A 7 42.53 -27.92 -37.68
N ILE A 8 42.40 -29.23 -37.48
CA ILE A 8 41.14 -29.86 -37.03
C ILE A 8 40.75 -29.37 -35.63
N ILE A 9 41.69 -29.29 -34.69
CA ILE A 9 41.44 -28.81 -33.33
C ILE A 9 40.97 -27.34 -33.33
N ILE A 10 41.63 -26.49 -34.12
CA ILE A 10 41.22 -25.08 -34.28
C ILE A 10 39.81 -24.99 -34.87
N CYS A 11 39.47 -25.85 -35.84
CA CYS A 11 38.15 -25.88 -36.45
C CYS A 11 37.07 -26.24 -35.43
N ILE A 12 37.32 -27.24 -34.58
CA ILE A 12 36.41 -27.64 -33.50
C ILE A 12 36.23 -26.51 -32.48
N LEU A 13 37.30 -25.81 -32.10
CA LEU A 13 37.24 -24.67 -31.19
C LEU A 13 36.40 -23.52 -31.78
N LEU A 14 36.55 -23.22 -33.07
CA LEU A 14 35.78 -22.18 -33.73
C LEU A 14 34.28 -22.51 -33.76
N VAL A 15 33.93 -23.76 -34.04
CA VAL A 15 32.52 -24.21 -34.03
C VAL A 15 31.94 -24.12 -32.62
N ALA A 16 32.67 -24.60 -31.60
CA ALA A 16 32.24 -24.50 -30.20
C ALA A 16 32.05 -23.04 -29.75
N PHE A 17 32.96 -22.15 -30.15
CA PHE A 17 32.88 -20.73 -29.84
C PHE A 17 31.69 -20.05 -30.54
N GLY A 18 31.43 -20.39 -31.80
CA GLY A 18 30.27 -19.89 -32.55
C GLY A 18 28.93 -20.30 -31.92
N LEU A 19 28.82 -21.54 -31.45
CA LEU A 19 27.62 -22.00 -30.73
C LEU A 19 27.40 -21.22 -29.43
N ARG A 20 28.48 -20.93 -28.70
CA ARG A 20 28.41 -20.15 -27.44
C ARG A 20 27.93 -18.72 -27.69
N ILE A 21 28.51 -18.04 -28.67
CA ILE A 21 28.09 -16.68 -29.07
C ILE A 21 26.62 -16.63 -29.46
N ARG A 22 26.14 -17.61 -30.23
CA ARG A 22 24.73 -17.67 -30.63
C ARG A 22 23.81 -17.81 -29.42
N ASN A 23 24.19 -18.63 -28.44
CA ASN A 23 23.41 -18.82 -27.22
C ASN A 23 23.38 -17.55 -26.36
N ASP A 24 24.54 -16.89 -26.20
CA ASP A 24 24.68 -15.65 -25.45
C ASP A 24 23.90 -14.50 -26.11
N TRP A 25 23.91 -14.42 -27.45
CA TRP A 25 23.12 -13.45 -28.20
C TRP A 25 21.61 -13.65 -27.99
N ASN A 26 21.13 -14.88 -28.05
CA ASN A 26 19.72 -15.19 -27.83
C ASN A 26 19.30 -14.84 -26.40
N ARG A 27 20.12 -15.17 -25.40
CA ARG A 27 19.87 -14.80 -24.01
C ARG A 27 19.83 -13.30 -23.83
N TYR A 28 20.77 -12.57 -24.41
CA TYR A 28 20.79 -11.11 -24.35
C TYR A 28 19.53 -10.49 -24.97
N ARG A 29 19.10 -11.00 -26.12
CA ARG A 29 17.86 -10.54 -26.77
C ARG A 29 16.63 -10.78 -25.90
N LEU A 30 16.51 -11.97 -25.32
CA LEU A 30 15.39 -12.33 -24.43
C LEU A 30 15.36 -11.43 -23.19
N LEU A 31 16.50 -11.29 -22.50
CA LEU A 31 16.61 -10.40 -21.34
C LEU A 31 16.26 -8.95 -21.68
N LYS A 32 16.68 -8.46 -22.87
CA LYS A 32 16.34 -7.11 -23.30
C LYS A 32 14.85 -6.93 -23.56
N GLN A 33 14.19 -7.95 -24.11
CA GLN A 33 12.74 -7.95 -24.32
C GLN A 33 11.99 -7.98 -22.99
N GLU A 34 12.36 -8.88 -22.09
CA GLU A 34 11.77 -8.96 -20.74
C GLU A 34 11.98 -7.67 -19.96
N ALA A 35 13.18 -7.08 -19.99
CA ALA A 35 13.45 -5.81 -19.33
C ALA A 35 12.62 -4.66 -19.90
N ALA A 36 12.42 -4.62 -21.22
CA ALA A 36 11.56 -3.62 -21.86
C ALA A 36 10.09 -3.81 -21.47
N GLU A 37 9.61 -5.06 -21.43
CA GLU A 37 8.24 -5.38 -21.02
C GLU A 37 8.00 -5.04 -19.55
N LEU A 38 8.92 -5.40 -18.65
CA LEU A 38 8.85 -5.04 -17.24
C LEU A 38 8.88 -3.52 -17.04
N SER A 39 9.71 -2.80 -17.81
CA SER A 39 9.77 -1.33 -17.75
C SER A 39 8.44 -0.71 -18.18
N LEU A 40 7.84 -1.23 -19.25
CA LEU A 40 6.54 -0.76 -19.75
C LEU A 40 5.43 -1.05 -18.73
N LYS A 41 5.41 -2.25 -18.15
CA LYS A 41 4.44 -2.65 -17.12
C LYS A 41 4.56 -1.82 -15.84
N ASN A 42 5.78 -1.51 -15.41
CA ASN A 42 5.98 -0.60 -14.28
C ASN A 42 5.44 0.79 -14.59
N LYS A 43 5.71 1.31 -15.78
CA LYS A 43 5.21 2.63 -16.19
C LYS A 43 3.67 2.67 -16.20
N THR A 44 3.02 1.65 -16.75
CA THR A 44 1.55 1.58 -16.74
C THR A 44 0.99 1.49 -15.32
N LEU A 45 1.60 0.69 -14.44
CA LEU A 45 1.17 0.59 -13.04
C LEU A 45 1.33 1.92 -12.30
N THR A 46 2.43 2.64 -12.53
CA THR A 46 2.62 3.97 -11.92
C THR A 46 1.60 4.97 -12.41
N GLU A 47 1.26 4.95 -13.71
CA GLU A 47 0.22 5.83 -14.28
C GLU A 47 -1.18 5.48 -13.74
N GLU A 48 -1.50 4.19 -13.57
CA GLU A 48 -2.75 3.74 -12.96
C GLU A 48 -2.86 4.13 -11.49
N GLN A 49 -1.77 3.97 -10.72
CA GLN A 49 -1.72 4.38 -9.33
C GLN A 49 -1.94 5.89 -9.19
N GLU A 50 -1.28 6.70 -10.03
CA GLU A 50 -1.46 8.15 -10.02
C GLU A 50 -2.90 8.55 -10.38
N LYS A 51 -3.52 7.87 -11.35
CA LYS A 51 -4.93 8.10 -11.71
C LYS A 51 -5.86 7.76 -10.54
N LEU A 52 -5.63 6.63 -9.88
CA LEU A 52 -6.41 6.20 -8.71
C LEU A 52 -6.27 7.17 -7.55
N GLU A 53 -5.07 7.69 -7.31
CA GLU A 53 -4.80 8.68 -6.27
C GLU A 53 -5.54 10.00 -6.54
N ARG A 54 -5.48 10.49 -7.79
CA ARG A 54 -6.25 11.67 -8.21
C ARG A 54 -7.77 11.47 -8.08
N LEU A 55 -8.27 10.28 -8.45
CA LEU A 55 -9.69 9.94 -8.29
C LEU A 55 -10.10 9.93 -6.82
N LYS A 56 -9.29 9.32 -5.95
CA LYS A 56 -9.52 9.29 -4.50
C LYS A 56 -9.56 10.71 -3.93
N GLU A 57 -8.59 11.56 -4.31
CA GLU A 57 -8.54 12.95 -3.84
C GLU A 57 -9.74 13.76 -4.34
N SER A 58 -10.15 13.57 -5.60
CA SER A 58 -11.34 14.24 -6.14
C SER A 58 -12.63 13.78 -5.44
N GLY A 59 -12.77 12.47 -5.18
CA GLY A 59 -13.90 11.89 -4.47
C GLY A 59 -13.97 12.37 -3.03
N SER A 60 -12.84 12.39 -2.31
CA SER A 60 -12.81 12.89 -0.93
C SER A 60 -13.14 14.38 -0.85
N ARG A 61 -12.66 15.20 -1.81
CA ARG A 61 -13.02 16.63 -1.86
C ARG A 61 -14.51 16.83 -2.13
N GLN A 62 -15.10 16.02 -3.00
CA GLN A 62 -16.52 16.11 -3.31
C GLN A 62 -17.39 15.64 -2.13
N GLU A 63 -16.97 14.59 -1.43
CA GLU A 63 -17.64 14.09 -0.23
C GLU A 63 -17.59 15.12 0.91
N VAL A 64 -16.44 15.76 1.14
CA VAL A 64 -16.30 16.83 2.14
C VAL A 64 -17.18 18.04 1.80
N LEU A 65 -17.23 18.45 0.54
CA LEU A 65 -18.08 19.57 0.11
C LEU A 65 -19.56 19.24 0.27
N GLU A 66 -19.96 18.01 -0.05
CA GLU A 66 -21.33 17.54 0.15
C GLU A 66 -21.68 17.50 1.65
N GLU A 67 -20.78 17.00 2.50
CA GLU A 67 -20.94 16.99 3.95
C GLU A 67 -21.12 18.41 4.50
N GLU A 68 -20.27 19.36 4.10
CA GLU A 68 -20.33 20.75 4.55
C GLU A 68 -21.65 21.43 4.14
N VAL A 69 -22.08 21.27 2.89
CA VAL A 69 -23.36 21.81 2.41
C VAL A 69 -24.55 21.15 3.13
N ARG A 70 -24.49 19.84 3.34
CA ARG A 70 -25.56 19.09 4.02
C ARG A 70 -25.70 19.54 5.47
N VAL A 71 -24.58 19.69 6.19
CA VAL A 71 -24.55 20.21 7.57
C VAL A 71 -25.04 21.65 7.63
N MET A 72 -24.63 22.52 6.69
CA MET A 72 -25.07 23.91 6.63
C MET A 72 -26.58 24.05 6.37
N LEU A 73 -27.15 23.13 5.58
CA LEU A 73 -28.60 23.07 5.32
C LEU A 73 -29.38 22.29 6.39
N GLY A 74 -28.72 21.78 7.42
CA GLY A 74 -29.35 21.05 8.53
C GLY A 74 -29.86 19.64 8.16
N PHE A 75 -29.44 19.10 7.02
CA PHE A 75 -29.74 17.72 6.63
C PHE A 75 -28.73 16.77 7.27
N LYS A 76 -29.15 15.54 7.55
CA LYS A 76 -28.31 14.52 8.20
C LYS A 76 -28.48 13.19 7.48
N LYS A 77 -27.38 12.49 7.19
CA LYS A 77 -27.43 11.16 6.58
C LYS A 77 -27.76 10.11 7.65
N GLU A 78 -28.39 9.01 7.27
CA GLU A 78 -28.67 7.92 8.21
C GLU A 78 -27.37 7.37 8.81
N GLY A 79 -27.31 7.29 10.15
CA GLY A 79 -26.14 6.79 10.90
C GLY A 79 -25.08 7.83 11.29
N GLU A 80 -25.21 9.08 10.84
CA GLU A 80 -24.28 10.15 11.20
C GLU A 80 -24.56 10.66 12.64
N HIS A 81 -23.57 11.12 13.41
CA HIS A 81 -23.77 11.72 14.73
C HIS A 81 -23.26 13.16 14.73
N VAL A 82 -24.18 14.13 14.66
CA VAL A 82 -23.85 15.56 14.68
C VAL A 82 -23.92 16.05 16.13
N VAL A 83 -22.81 16.54 16.67
CA VAL A 83 -22.73 17.13 18.01
C VAL A 83 -22.96 18.64 17.87
N LEU A 84 -24.17 19.10 18.16
CA LEU A 84 -24.45 20.53 18.26
C LEU A 84 -23.92 21.05 19.61
N VAL A 85 -22.86 21.86 19.56
CA VAL A 85 -22.36 22.58 20.73
C VAL A 85 -23.20 23.85 20.90
N LEU A 86 -24.27 23.75 21.69
CA LEU A 86 -25.07 24.90 22.10
C LEU A 86 -24.31 25.66 23.21
N PRO A 87 -24.12 26.99 23.10
CA PRO A 87 -23.56 27.76 24.20
C PRO A 87 -24.47 27.65 25.42
N ILE A 88 -23.88 27.29 26.55
CA ILE A 88 -24.60 27.10 27.82
C ILE A 88 -25.12 28.47 28.24
N ASN A 89 -26.41 28.73 28.05
CA ASN A 89 -27.05 29.87 28.67
C ASN A 89 -27.40 29.45 30.10
N GLU A 90 -26.70 30.05 31.06
CA GLU A 90 -26.86 29.82 32.50
C GLU A 90 -28.30 30.13 32.95
N LYS A 91 -29.21 29.15 32.89
CA LYS A 91 -30.43 29.04 33.70
C LYS A 91 -31.33 27.90 33.21
N ASN A 92 -31.06 26.67 33.66
CA ASN A 92 -32.10 25.75 34.17
C ASN A 92 -31.47 24.39 34.54
N PRO A 93 -31.50 23.96 35.82
CA PRO A 93 -30.89 22.70 36.27
C PRO A 93 -31.89 21.56 36.27
N ASN A 94 -32.61 21.32 35.16
CA ASN A 94 -33.48 20.15 35.03
C ASN A 94 -33.51 19.68 33.56
N LEU A 95 -32.44 19.03 33.14
CA LEU A 95 -32.46 18.16 31.98
C LEU A 95 -31.84 16.83 32.42
N ASN A 96 -32.70 15.82 32.57
CA ASN A 96 -32.32 14.48 32.99
C ASN A 96 -31.28 13.92 32.01
N THR A 97 -30.01 13.97 32.41
CA THR A 97 -28.92 13.23 31.80
C THR A 97 -29.16 11.75 32.06
N THR A 98 -29.72 11.05 31.08
CA THR A 98 -29.51 9.60 30.96
C THR A 98 -28.07 9.40 30.49
N THR A 99 -27.13 9.53 31.43
CA THR A 99 -25.72 9.21 31.20
C THR A 99 -25.61 7.70 31.16
N SER A 100 -25.32 7.15 29.98
CA SER A 100 -24.97 5.75 29.80
C SER A 100 -23.67 5.43 30.55
N GLU A 101 -23.78 4.94 31.77
CA GLU A 101 -22.70 4.28 32.52
C GLU A 101 -22.38 2.91 31.89
N THR A 102 -21.77 2.83 30.71
CA THR A 102 -21.22 1.54 30.22
C THR A 102 -20.14 1.68 29.12
N GLN A 103 -19.08 2.48 29.27
CA GLN A 103 -17.95 2.43 28.30
C GLN A 103 -16.52 2.53 28.88
N THR A 104 -16.33 2.71 30.18
CA THR A 104 -14.98 2.76 30.78
C THR A 104 -14.30 1.39 30.86
N ASN A 105 -15.05 0.34 31.21
CA ASN A 105 -14.51 -1.02 31.40
C ASN A 105 -13.95 -1.65 30.10
N HIS A 106 -14.47 -1.26 28.93
CA HIS A 106 -13.99 -1.78 27.64
C HIS A 106 -12.67 -1.13 27.21
N LEU A 107 -12.51 0.18 27.46
CA LEU A 107 -11.28 0.89 27.12
C LEU A 107 -10.11 0.47 28.03
N GLU A 108 -10.34 0.27 29.32
CA GLU A 108 -9.31 -0.26 30.23
C GLU A 108 -8.87 -1.69 29.83
N SER A 109 -9.81 -2.53 29.43
CA SER A 109 -9.56 -3.88 28.88
C SER A 109 -8.66 -3.83 27.63
N LEU A 110 -8.95 -2.95 26.67
CA LEU A 110 -8.15 -2.81 25.45
C LEU A 110 -6.74 -2.29 25.75
N ILE A 111 -6.60 -1.29 26.63
CA ILE A 111 -5.29 -0.75 27.02
C ILE A 111 -4.46 -1.84 27.71
N ALA A 112 -5.07 -2.70 28.53
CA ALA A 112 -4.39 -3.84 29.15
C ALA A 112 -3.95 -4.92 28.13
N GLN A 113 -4.70 -5.12 27.05
CA GLN A 113 -4.31 -6.07 25.98
C GLN A 113 -3.18 -5.51 25.11
N ILE A 114 -3.24 -4.22 24.77
CA ILE A 114 -2.21 -3.53 23.98
C ILE A 114 -0.90 -3.48 24.76
N SER A 115 -0.93 -3.21 26.06
CA SER A 115 0.29 -3.20 26.89
C SER A 115 0.94 -4.58 26.94
N LYS A 116 0.17 -5.66 27.10
CA LYS A 116 0.68 -7.05 27.02
C LYS A 116 1.31 -7.38 25.67
N PHE A 117 0.71 -6.92 24.57
CA PHE A 117 1.27 -7.10 23.23
C PHE A 117 2.66 -6.45 23.12
N TRP A 118 2.82 -5.22 23.63
CA TRP A 118 4.11 -4.52 23.62
C TRP A 118 5.21 -5.21 24.43
N TYR A 119 4.88 -5.80 25.58
CA TYR A 119 5.85 -6.56 26.37
C TYR A 119 6.30 -7.84 25.64
N ASN A 120 5.37 -8.57 25.02
CA ASN A 120 5.70 -9.76 24.25
C ASN A 120 6.55 -9.44 23.01
N LEU A 121 6.28 -8.31 22.33
CA LEU A 121 7.07 -7.86 21.18
C LEU A 121 8.52 -7.53 21.58
N LYS A 122 8.72 -6.84 22.71
CA LYS A 122 10.07 -6.56 23.24
C LYS A 122 10.82 -7.83 23.63
N ALA A 123 10.14 -8.82 24.21
CA ALA A 123 10.75 -10.09 24.58
C ALA A 123 11.22 -10.89 23.35
N LEU A 124 10.48 -10.82 22.23
CA LEU A 124 10.86 -11.47 20.98
C LEU A 124 12.10 -10.82 20.33
N PHE A 125 12.25 -9.50 20.48
CA PHE A 125 13.33 -8.73 19.84
C PHE A 125 14.64 -8.71 20.64
N LEU A 126 14.62 -9.07 21.93
CA LEU A 126 15.82 -9.09 22.79
C LEU A 126 16.57 -10.44 22.78
N HIS A 127 16.05 -11.44 22.05
CA HIS A 127 16.59 -12.81 22.04
C HIS A 127 17.17 -13.23 20.68
N HIS A 128 17.47 -12.27 19.80
CA HIS A 128 18.14 -12.47 18.51
C HIS A 128 19.32 -11.51 18.36
#